data_AF-A0AAW1ZF61-F1
#
_entry.id   AF-A0AAW1ZF61-F1
#
_cell.length_a   1.000
_cell.length_b   1.000
_cell.length_c   1.000
_cell.angle_alpha   90.00
_cell.angle_beta   90.00
_cell.angle_gamma   90.00
#
_symmetry.space_group_name_H-M   'P 1'
#
loop_
_entity.id
_entity.type
_entity.pdbx_description
1 polymer ?
#
loop_
_entity_poly.entity_id
_entity_poly.type
_entity_poly.pdbx_seq_one_letter_code
_entity_poly.pdbx_strand_id
1 'polypeptide(L)'
;MAHGTMLLLISLTLAVGPAVGFYGGSMAFTPGNRFPDGSVEMHFYYRQSSRGPCGSQVNWICESGSCGVLTNIEAMVTDSSGPEDLWCQSEVHMATNVTTNGAFILR
;
A
#
# COMPACT_ATOMS: atom_id res chain seq x y z
N MET A 1 44.72 -11.73 3.78
CA MET A 1 44.02 -10.51 4.21
C MET A 1 43.05 -9.94 3.16
N ALA A 2 43.21 -10.19 1.86
CA ALA A 2 42.31 -9.65 0.82
C ALA A 2 40.90 -10.29 0.77
N HIS A 3 40.77 -11.57 1.14
CA HIS A 3 39.49 -12.30 1.09
C HIS A 3 38.47 -11.80 2.12
N GLY A 4 38.92 -11.36 3.30
CA GLY A 4 38.03 -10.86 4.35
C GLY A 4 37.41 -9.51 4.02
N THR A 5 38.18 -8.60 3.42
CA THR A 5 37.70 -7.30 2.94
C THR A 5 36.69 -7.47 1.81
N MET A 6 36.94 -8.39 0.87
CA MET A 6 36.00 -8.69 -0.20
C MET A 6 34.68 -9.25 0.33
N LEU A 7 34.73 -10.18 1.30
CA LEU A 7 33.53 -10.71 1.95
C LEU A 7 32.74 -9.62 2.68
N LEU A 8 33.44 -8.71 3.37
CA LEU A 8 32.84 -7.60 4.09
C LEU A 8 32.14 -6.61 3.14
N LEU A 9 32.79 -6.27 2.02
CA LEU A 9 32.22 -5.43 0.96
C LEU A 9 30.96 -6.07 0.35
N ILE A 10 30.99 -7.38 0.06
CA ILE A 10 29.83 -8.12 -0.46
C ILE A 10 28.68 -8.09 0.56
N SER A 11 28.98 -8.32 1.84
CA SER A 11 27.96 -8.27 2.90
C SER A 11 27.36 -6.87 3.10
N LEU A 12 28.13 -5.79 2.92
CA LEU A 12 27.59 -4.43 2.96
C LEU A 12 26.67 -4.15 1.77
N THR A 13 27.02 -4.60 0.56
CA THR A 13 26.17 -4.40 -0.62
C THR A 13 24.84 -5.16 -0.54
N LEU A 14 24.81 -6.32 0.13
CA LEU A 14 23.59 -7.10 0.38
C LEU A 14 22.69 -6.49 1.46
N ALA A 15 23.25 -5.71 2.38
CA ALA A 15 22.50 -5.04 3.43
C ALA A 15 21.76 -3.77 2.93
N VAL A 16 22.16 -3.21 1.79
CA VAL A 16 21.49 -2.08 1.15
C VAL A 16 20.45 -2.62 0.16
N GLY A 17 19.37 -3.21 0.70
CA GLY A 17 18.16 -3.40 -0.08
C GLY A 17 17.60 -2.04 -0.53
N PRO A 18 16.86 -1.96 -1.64
CA PRO A 18 16.16 -0.73 -1.97
C PRO A 18 15.19 -0.44 -0.84
N ALA A 19 15.51 0.55 0.00
CA ALA A 19 14.51 1.21 0.82
C ALA A 19 13.61 1.94 -0.19
N VAL A 20 12.61 1.22 -0.72
CA VAL A 20 11.45 1.85 -1.36
C VAL A 20 10.99 2.89 -0.35
N GLY A 21 10.95 4.15 -0.78
CA GLY A 21 10.91 5.31 0.10
C GLY A 21 9.69 5.43 1.00
N PHE A 22 8.90 4.38 1.20
CA PHE A 22 7.71 4.32 2.01
C PHE A 22 8.02 4.62 3.48
N TYR A 23 7.52 5.76 3.94
CA TYR A 23 7.63 6.20 5.32
C TYR A 23 6.52 5.60 6.20
N GLY A 24 5.46 5.06 5.60
CA GLY A 24 4.33 4.48 6.29
C GLY A 24 3.00 5.00 5.77
N GLY A 25 1.93 4.51 6.39
CA GLY A 25 0.57 4.90 6.05
C GLY A 25 -0.43 4.44 7.10
N SER A 26 -1.68 4.84 6.90
CA SER A 26 -2.83 4.41 7.69
C SER A 26 -3.97 4.01 6.77
N MET A 27 -4.85 3.13 7.23
CA MET A 27 -6.11 2.87 6.58
C MET A 27 -7.27 2.97 7.57
N ALA A 28 -8.38 3.48 7.08
CA ALA A 28 -9.69 3.37 7.71
C ALA A 28 -10.60 2.57 6.78
N PHE A 29 -11.48 1.78 7.36
CA PHE A 29 -12.46 1.00 6.62
C PHE A 29 -13.86 1.27 7.14
N THR A 30 -14.84 1.33 6.24
CA THR A 30 -16.24 1.59 6.59
C THR A 30 -17.16 0.73 5.74
N PRO A 31 -18.15 0.04 6.33
CA PRO A 31 -19.18 -0.64 5.57
C PRO A 31 -20.08 0.38 4.85
N GLY A 32 -20.45 0.07 3.62
CA GLY A 32 -21.38 0.84 2.79
C GLY A 32 -22.74 0.14 2.68
N ASN A 33 -23.28 0.11 1.46
CA ASN A 33 -24.58 -0.49 1.19
C ASN A 33 -24.61 -1.99 1.43
N ARG A 34 -25.79 -2.50 1.81
CA ARG A 34 -26.09 -3.94 1.77
C ARG A 34 -26.99 -4.21 0.58
N PHE A 35 -26.61 -5.15 -0.26
CA PHE A 35 -27.35 -5.48 -1.47
C PHE A 35 -28.34 -6.64 -1.23
N PRO A 36 -29.40 -6.78 -2.06
CA PRO A 36 -30.39 -7.85 -1.91
C PRO A 36 -29.83 -9.27 -2.01
N ASP A 37 -28.67 -9.44 -2.65
CA ASP A 37 -27.94 -10.71 -2.73
C ASP A 37 -27.18 -11.06 -1.44
N GLY A 38 -27.25 -10.21 -0.41
CA GLY A 38 -26.59 -10.37 0.87
C GLY A 38 -25.15 -9.85 0.91
N SER A 39 -24.61 -9.35 -0.21
CA SER A 39 -23.29 -8.74 -0.24
C SER A 39 -23.29 -7.37 0.46
N VAL A 40 -22.13 -7.02 1.01
CA VAL A 40 -21.91 -5.74 1.69
C VAL A 40 -20.80 -5.00 0.96
N GLU A 41 -21.08 -3.76 0.57
CA GLU A 41 -20.07 -2.84 0.07
C GLU A 41 -19.11 -2.47 1.20
N MET A 42 -17.82 -2.45 0.92
CA MET A 42 -16.78 -2.09 1.86
C MET A 42 -15.90 -1.02 1.26
N HIS A 43 -15.74 0.10 1.96
CA HIS A 43 -14.88 1.20 1.56
C HIS A 43 -13.62 1.20 2.41
N PHE A 44 -12.48 1.44 1.77
CA PHE A 44 -11.19 1.60 2.40
C PHE A 44 -10.60 2.95 1.97
N TYR A 45 -10.25 3.77 2.94
CA TYR A 45 -9.58 5.04 2.74
C TYR A 45 -8.20 4.92 3.35
N TYR A 46 -7.17 5.01 2.52
CA TYR A 46 -5.80 4.92 3.01
C TYR A 46 -4.95 6.09 2.58
N ARG A 47 -4.08 6.49 3.50
CA ARG A 47 -3.10 7.55 3.33
C ARG A 47 -1.71 6.95 3.42
N GLN A 48 -0.83 7.36 2.53
CA GLN A 48 0.54 6.89 2.48
C GLN A 48 1.51 8.06 2.29
N SER A 49 2.70 7.91 2.86
CA SER A 49 3.79 8.86 2.69
C SER A 49 5.04 8.15 2.20
N SER A 50 5.77 8.77 1.28
CA SER A 50 6.98 8.19 0.72
C SER A 50 7.98 9.23 0.20
N ARG A 51 9.22 8.79 -0.02
CA ARG A 51 10.23 9.47 -0.84
C ARG A 51 10.00 9.17 -2.31
N GLY A 52 10.24 10.15 -3.16
CA GLY A 52 10.15 10.01 -4.61
C GLY A 52 8.85 10.58 -5.17
N PRO A 53 8.57 10.32 -6.47
CA PRO A 53 7.40 10.85 -7.14
C PRO A 53 6.12 10.33 -6.49
N CYS A 54 5.10 11.18 -6.51
CA CYS A 54 3.78 10.86 -5.99
C CYS A 54 3.11 9.77 -6.83
N GLY A 55 2.91 8.59 -6.24
CA GLY A 55 2.22 7.46 -6.86
C GLY A 55 1.72 6.47 -5.81
N SER A 56 1.01 5.41 -6.25
CA SER A 56 0.54 4.32 -5.39
C SER A 56 1.72 3.44 -4.92
N GLN A 57 2.41 3.84 -3.85
CA GLN A 57 3.50 3.05 -3.26
C GLN A 57 3.00 1.75 -2.64
N VAL A 58 1.78 1.77 -2.09
CA VAL A 58 1.08 0.58 -1.62
C VAL A 58 0.02 0.23 -2.65
N ASN A 59 0.01 -1.02 -3.06
CA ASN A 59 -1.05 -1.59 -3.89
C ASN A 59 -1.62 -2.79 -3.15
N TRP A 60 -2.85 -2.64 -2.64
CA TRP A 60 -3.52 -3.67 -1.88
C TRP A 60 -4.07 -4.76 -2.80
N ILE A 61 -3.67 -6.00 -2.54
CA ILE A 61 -4.18 -7.19 -3.21
C ILE A 61 -4.91 -8.09 -2.22
N CYS A 62 -5.83 -8.90 -2.71
CA CYS A 62 -6.46 -9.94 -1.90
C CYS A 62 -5.47 -11.08 -1.67
N GLU A 63 -5.01 -11.24 -0.43
CA GLU A 63 -4.12 -12.34 -0.05
C GLU A 63 -4.90 -13.60 0.29
N SER A 64 -6.02 -13.47 1.02
CA SER A 64 -6.87 -14.60 1.38
C SER A 64 -8.30 -14.20 1.73
N GLY A 65 -9.21 -15.18 1.72
CA GLY A 65 -10.63 -14.98 1.99
C GLY A 65 -11.39 -14.39 0.80
N SER A 66 -12.61 -13.93 1.05
CA SER A 66 -13.49 -13.38 0.02
C SER A 66 -13.43 -11.85 -0.01
N CYS A 67 -12.34 -11.28 -0.57
CA CYS A 67 -12.17 -9.84 -0.66
C CYS A 67 -13.06 -9.16 -1.72
N GLY A 68 -13.72 -9.94 -2.59
CA GLY A 68 -14.46 -9.40 -3.74
C GLY A 68 -13.55 -8.86 -4.85
N VAL A 69 -14.09 -7.96 -5.67
CA VAL A 69 -13.34 -7.25 -6.71
C VAL A 69 -12.96 -5.88 -6.19
N LEU A 70 -11.68 -5.68 -5.92
CA LEU A 70 -11.13 -4.41 -5.46
C LEU A 70 -11.16 -3.38 -6.60
N THR A 71 -11.93 -2.31 -6.41
CA THR A 71 -11.96 -1.14 -7.28
C THR A 71 -11.21 0.01 -6.61
N ASN A 72 -10.08 0.40 -7.19
CA ASN A 72 -9.29 1.53 -6.70
C ASN A 72 -9.62 2.78 -7.51
N ILE A 73 -9.85 3.89 -6.82
CA ILE A 73 -9.80 5.22 -7.42
C ILE A 73 -8.33 5.65 -7.52
N GLU A 74 -7.98 6.45 -8.52
CA GLU A 74 -6.62 6.97 -8.66
C GLU A 74 -6.16 7.69 -7.38
N ALA A 75 -4.88 7.53 -7.06
CA ALA A 75 -4.28 8.17 -5.90
C ALA A 75 -4.27 9.68 -6.06
N MET A 76 -4.79 10.38 -5.06
CA MET A 76 -4.78 11.84 -5.02
C MET A 76 -3.62 12.32 -4.14
N VAL A 77 -2.75 13.15 -4.72
CA VAL A 77 -1.67 13.80 -3.96
C VAL A 77 -2.28 14.84 -3.02
N THR A 78 -2.00 14.71 -1.73
CA THR A 78 -2.50 15.65 -0.72
C THR A 78 -1.42 16.60 -0.23
N ASP A 79 -0.15 16.20 -0.32
CA ASP A 79 0.98 17.05 0.04
C ASP A 79 2.28 16.54 -0.59
N SER A 80 3.25 17.43 -0.85
CA SER A 80 4.56 17.06 -1.42
C SER A 80 5.62 18.15 -1.18
N SER A 81 6.90 17.75 -1.16
CA SER A 81 8.04 18.66 -1.02
C SER A 81 8.36 19.46 -2.31
N GLY A 82 7.46 19.48 -3.30
CA GLY A 82 7.70 20.12 -4.59
C GLY A 82 8.70 19.34 -5.47
N PRO A 83 9.38 20.00 -6.43
CA PRO A 83 10.10 19.36 -7.55
C PRO A 83 11.31 18.51 -7.17
N GLU A 84 11.70 18.50 -5.90
CA GLU A 84 12.84 17.72 -5.41
C GLU A 84 12.48 16.27 -5.05
N ASP A 85 11.18 15.89 -5.11
CA ASP A 85 10.69 14.52 -4.87
C ASP A 85 11.23 13.88 -3.56
N LEU A 86 11.55 14.70 -2.56
CA LEU A 86 12.12 14.25 -1.29
C LEU A 86 11.05 13.62 -0.39
N TRP A 87 9.81 14.09 -0.52
CA TRP A 87 8.67 13.60 0.23
C TRP A 87 7.37 13.86 -0.53
N CYS A 88 6.48 12.87 -0.51
CA CYS A 88 5.14 12.97 -1.03
C CYS A 88 4.17 12.21 -0.15
N GLN A 89 2.93 12.70 -0.11
CA GLN A 89 1.79 12.06 0.50
C GLN A 89 0.62 11.98 -0.46
N SER A 90 -0.02 10.81 -0.48
CA SER A 90 -1.22 10.57 -1.27
C SER A 90 -2.30 9.86 -0.46
N GLU A 91 -3.54 10.08 -0.86
CA GLU A 91 -4.72 9.41 -0.32
C GLU A 91 -5.42 8.65 -1.45
N VAL A 92 -5.99 7.50 -1.11
CA VAL A 92 -6.65 6.60 -2.06
C VAL A 92 -7.94 6.09 -1.45
N HIS A 93 -8.97 5.97 -2.29
CA HIS A 93 -10.21 5.28 -1.96
C HIS A 93 -10.28 3.98 -2.76
N MET A 94 -10.47 2.87 -2.05
CA MET A 94 -10.75 1.56 -2.61
C MET A 94 -12.12 1.08 -2.15
N ALA A 95 -12.85 0.38 -3.02
CA ALA A 95 -14.11 -0.25 -2.67
C ALA A 95 -14.14 -1.72 -3.12
N THR A 96 -15.00 -2.52 -2.51
CA THR A 96 -15.28 -3.90 -2.92
C THR A 96 -16.61 -4.37 -2.36
N ASN A 97 -17.20 -5.41 -2.94
CA ASN A 97 -18.34 -6.10 -2.38
C ASN A 97 -17.90 -7.43 -1.78
N VAL A 98 -18.10 -7.59 -0.46
CA VAL A 98 -17.85 -8.86 0.24
C VAL A 98 -19.14 -9.65 0.37
N THR A 99 -19.09 -10.93 0.00
CA THR A 99 -20.26 -11.83 -0.02
C THR A 99 -20.33 -12.75 1.19
N THR A 100 -19.32 -12.73 2.06
CA THR A 100 -19.18 -13.65 3.19
C THR A 100 -18.91 -12.88 4.49
N ASN A 101 -19.38 -13.43 5.60
CA ASN A 101 -19.04 -12.94 6.94
C ASN A 101 -17.68 -13.48 7.45
N GLY A 102 -16.95 -14.24 6.62
CA GLY A 102 -15.63 -14.76 6.96
C GLY A 102 -14.57 -13.66 6.91
N ALA A 103 -13.48 -13.85 7.65
CA ALA A 103 -12.33 -12.95 7.57
C ALA A 103 -11.67 -13.01 6.18
N PHE A 104 -11.17 -11.86 5.73
CA PHE A 104 -10.34 -11.73 4.54
C PHE A 104 -9.10 -10.89 4.86
N ILE A 105 -8.05 -11.06 4.06
CA ILE A 105 -6.76 -10.37 4.26
C ILE A 105 -6.39 -9.62 2.99
N LEU A 106 -6.06 -8.34 3.16
CA LEU A 106 -5.46 -7.48 2.15
C LEU A 106 -3.97 -7.31 2.45
N ARG A 107 -3.12 -7.31 1.42
CA ARG A 107 -1.67 -7.10 1.52
C ARG A 107 -1.14 -6.11 0.50
#